data_AF-A0A0J6VL67-F1
#
_entry.id   AF-A0A0J6VL67-F1
#
_cell.length_a   1.000
_cell.length_b   1.000
_cell.length_c   1.000
_cell.angle_alpha   90.00
_cell.angle_beta   90.00
_cell.angle_gamma   90.00
#
_symmetry.space_group_name_H-M   'P 1'
#
loop_
_entity.id
_entity.type
_entity.pdbx_description
1 polymer ?
#
loop_
_entity_poly.entity_id
_entity_poly.type
_entity_poly.pdbx_seq_one_letter_code
_entity_poly.pdbx_strand_id
1 'polypeptide(L)'
;MSFLLIPHASAQPADAVADPSAPPVQVATPGSDNADPAAVAACGQFAEVLDSTATYYGDFADSLEAFAAVDYSDPAVESSNVMGRTALRQGAGVAMAAANGPGVPPAVADPMRQWSVDATKLLIKMGLRGGRDSLNATADELNNDAVATQQACAAAGTHA
;
A
#
# COMPACT_ATOMS: atom_id res chain seq x y z
N MET A 1 -55.10 -14.19 28.11
CA MET A 1 -53.92 -13.38 27.75
C MET A 1 -54.17 -12.76 26.38
N SER A 2 -54.43 -11.45 26.35
CA SER A 2 -54.49 -10.68 25.10
C SER A 2 -53.08 -10.33 24.66
N PHE A 3 -52.76 -10.55 23.39
CA PHE A 3 -51.63 -9.91 22.72
C PHE A 3 -52.16 -9.10 21.53
N LEU A 4 -51.89 -7.80 21.58
CA LEU A 4 -52.11 -6.82 20.51
C LEU A 4 -51.18 -7.13 19.33
N LEU A 5 -51.74 -7.22 18.12
CA LEU A 5 -50.99 -7.19 16.86
C LEU A 5 -50.76 -5.73 16.46
N ILE A 6 -49.50 -5.28 16.50
CA ILE A 6 -49.07 -4.00 15.92
C ILE A 6 -48.71 -4.27 14.45
N PRO A 7 -49.26 -3.54 13.47
CA PRO A 7 -48.79 -3.66 12.09
C PRO A 7 -47.40 -3.05 11.99
N HIS A 8 -46.39 -3.87 11.67
CA HIS A 8 -45.09 -3.40 11.24
C HIS A 8 -45.22 -2.91 9.78
N ALA A 9 -45.10 -1.61 9.58
CA ALA A 9 -44.90 -1.02 8.27
C ALA A 9 -43.44 -1.26 7.86
N SER A 10 -43.22 -2.22 6.96
CA SER A 10 -41.95 -2.40 6.28
C SER A 10 -41.78 -1.29 5.24
N ALA A 11 -40.93 -0.31 5.50
CA ALA A 11 -40.41 0.55 4.44
C ALA A 11 -39.34 -0.25 3.69
N GLN A 12 -39.71 -0.87 2.57
CA GLN A 12 -38.74 -1.45 1.63
C GLN A 12 -37.86 -0.32 1.08
N PRO A 13 -36.52 -0.43 1.09
CA PRO A 13 -35.70 0.38 0.22
C PRO A 13 -36.03 -0.05 -1.21
N ALA A 14 -36.44 0.89 -2.05
CA ALA A 14 -36.50 0.65 -3.49
C ALA A 14 -35.05 0.57 -3.99
N ASP A 15 -34.60 -0.61 -4.38
CA ASP A 15 -33.37 -0.77 -5.15
C ASP A 15 -33.58 -0.08 -6.50
N ALA A 16 -33.05 1.13 -6.62
CA ALA A 16 -32.90 1.78 -7.91
C ALA A 16 -31.87 0.98 -8.71
N VAL A 17 -32.34 0.30 -9.76
CA VAL A 17 -31.48 -0.35 -10.75
C VAL A 17 -30.53 0.70 -11.31
N ALA A 18 -29.22 0.53 -11.09
CA ALA A 18 -28.19 1.42 -11.59
C ALA A 18 -28.18 1.40 -13.13
N ASP A 19 -28.29 2.57 -13.75
CA ASP A 19 -28.11 2.75 -15.19
C ASP A 19 -26.64 2.52 -15.55
N PRO A 20 -26.31 1.50 -16.38
CA PRO A 20 -24.93 1.21 -16.78
C PRO A 20 -24.32 2.29 -17.70
N SER A 21 -25.10 3.29 -18.12
CA SER A 21 -24.67 4.42 -18.95
C SER A 21 -24.26 5.64 -18.11
N ALA A 22 -24.49 5.61 -16.79
CA ALA A 22 -24.14 6.72 -15.91
C ALA A 22 -22.61 6.81 -15.74
N PRO A 23 -22.01 8.01 -15.91
CA PRO A 23 -20.61 8.22 -15.55
C PRO A 23 -20.40 7.82 -14.08
N PRO A 24 -19.25 7.23 -13.72
CA PRO A 24 -19.00 6.81 -12.35
C PRO A 24 -19.15 8.02 -11.42
N VAL A 25 -19.96 7.86 -10.38
CA VAL A 25 -20.13 8.87 -9.32
C VAL A 25 -18.78 8.99 -8.61
N GLN A 26 -18.05 10.06 -8.90
CA GLN A 26 -16.83 10.38 -8.15
C GLN A 26 -17.25 10.87 -6.77
N VAL A 27 -17.07 10.02 -5.77
CA VAL A 27 -17.18 10.43 -4.37
C VAL A 27 -15.93 11.26 -4.08
N ALA A 28 -16.11 12.56 -3.90
CA ALA A 28 -15.02 13.42 -3.44
C ALA A 28 -14.56 12.93 -2.07
N THR A 29 -13.32 12.47 -1.97
CA THR A 29 -12.64 12.35 -0.69
C THR A 29 -12.54 13.76 -0.10
N PRO A 30 -12.71 13.96 1.23
CA PRO A 30 -12.59 15.29 1.83
C PRO A 30 -11.13 15.75 1.69
N GLY A 31 -10.83 16.43 0.60
CA GLY A 31 -9.57 17.13 0.40
C GLY A 31 -9.63 18.51 1.02
N SER A 32 -8.48 19.03 1.44
CA SER A 32 -8.34 20.49 1.39
C SER A 32 -8.54 20.92 -0.08
N ASP A 33 -9.40 21.91 -0.33
CA ASP A 33 -9.79 22.35 -1.69
C ASP A 33 -8.60 22.83 -2.58
N ASN A 34 -7.36 22.78 -2.07
CA ASN A 34 -6.14 23.33 -2.65
C ASN A 34 -4.95 22.34 -2.74
N ALA A 35 -5.14 21.04 -2.51
CA ALA A 35 -4.03 20.08 -2.64
C ALA A 35 -3.51 20.04 -4.09
N ASP A 36 -2.19 20.03 -4.28
CA ASP A 36 -1.56 19.96 -5.61
C ASP A 36 -1.97 18.65 -6.32
N PRO A 37 -2.61 18.71 -7.50
CA PRO A 37 -3.03 17.51 -8.23
C PRO A 37 -1.89 16.52 -8.51
N ALA A 38 -0.67 17.02 -8.73
CA ALA A 38 0.49 16.16 -8.95
C ALA A 38 0.86 15.41 -7.67
N ALA A 39 0.79 16.07 -6.51
CA ALA A 39 1.01 15.43 -5.22
C ALA A 39 -0.08 14.41 -4.91
N VAL A 40 -1.36 14.73 -5.18
CA VAL A 40 -2.48 13.79 -4.98
C VAL A 40 -2.28 12.52 -5.81
N ALA A 41 -1.93 12.66 -7.10
CA ALA A 41 -1.67 11.52 -7.97
C ALA A 41 -0.47 10.68 -7.49
N ALA A 42 0.65 11.32 -7.16
CA ALA A 42 1.85 10.60 -6.69
C ALA A 42 1.60 9.88 -5.36
N CYS A 43 0.96 10.54 -4.40
CA CYS A 43 0.63 9.97 -3.10
C CYS A 43 -0.36 8.80 -3.22
N GLY A 44 -1.38 8.92 -4.08
CA GLY A 44 -2.31 7.82 -4.35
C GLY A 44 -1.60 6.58 -4.93
N GLN A 45 -0.74 6.78 -5.94
CA GLN A 45 0.04 5.68 -6.51
C GLN A 45 0.99 5.04 -5.49
N PHE A 46 1.61 5.84 -4.62
CA PHE A 46 2.46 5.33 -3.57
C PHE A 46 1.68 4.52 -2.52
N ALA A 47 0.47 4.96 -2.13
CA ALA A 47 -0.36 4.25 -1.17
C ALA A 47 -0.75 2.84 -1.66
N GLU A 48 -1.16 2.71 -2.93
CA GLU A 48 -1.46 1.42 -3.57
C GLU A 48 -0.24 0.47 -3.56
N VAL A 49 0.93 1.01 -3.87
CA VAL A 49 2.19 0.26 -3.85
C VAL A 49 2.58 -0.17 -2.45
N LEU A 50 2.41 0.72 -1.46
CA LEU A 50 2.78 0.45 -0.09
C LEU A 50 1.95 -0.69 0.48
N ASP A 51 0.62 -0.67 0.26
CA ASP A 51 -0.30 -1.72 0.74
C ASP A 51 0.04 -3.09 0.15
N SER A 52 0.23 -3.16 -1.17
CA SER A 52 0.59 -4.41 -1.85
C SER A 52 1.98 -4.91 -1.42
N THR A 53 2.98 -4.04 -1.33
CA THR A 53 4.34 -4.41 -0.92
C THR A 53 4.38 -4.87 0.53
N ALA A 54 3.66 -4.19 1.43
CA ALA A 54 3.57 -4.57 2.83
C ALA A 54 2.93 -5.96 3.00
N THR A 55 1.87 -6.25 2.25
CA THR A 55 1.22 -7.56 2.26
C THR A 55 2.19 -8.68 1.85
N TYR A 56 2.81 -8.57 0.67
CA TYR A 56 3.67 -9.64 0.16
C TYR A 56 5.01 -9.77 0.91
N TYR A 57 5.52 -8.67 1.48
CA TYR A 57 6.67 -8.75 2.38
C TYR A 57 6.28 -9.40 3.71
N GLY A 58 5.12 -9.06 4.26
CA GLY A 58 4.58 -9.66 5.49
C GLY A 58 4.44 -11.17 5.36
N ASP A 59 3.82 -11.66 4.29
CA ASP A 59 3.70 -13.11 4.03
C ASP A 59 5.06 -13.81 3.99
N PHE A 60 6.07 -13.17 3.40
CA PHE A 60 7.42 -13.70 3.37
C PHE A 60 8.08 -13.67 4.76
N ALA A 61 7.98 -12.55 5.48
CA ALA A 61 8.51 -12.43 6.83
C ALA A 61 7.90 -13.49 7.76
N ASP A 62 6.58 -13.67 7.73
CA ASP A 62 5.85 -14.68 8.49
C ASP A 62 6.32 -16.10 8.14
N SER A 63 6.57 -16.39 6.86
CA SER A 63 7.10 -17.70 6.44
C SER A 63 8.48 -18.00 7.03
N LEU A 64 9.32 -16.98 7.26
CA LEU A 64 10.62 -17.14 7.92
C LEU A 64 10.49 -17.36 9.43
N GLU A 65 9.39 -16.93 10.04
CA GLU A 65 9.15 -17.07 11.49
C GLU A 65 8.65 -18.47 11.89
N ALA A 66 8.13 -19.23 10.92
CA ALA A 66 7.65 -20.59 11.15
C ALA A 66 8.74 -21.58 11.62
N PHE A 67 10.02 -21.19 11.55
CA PHE A 67 11.17 -22.05 11.83
C PHE A 67 12.13 -21.44 12.86
N ALA A 68 12.73 -22.31 13.68
CA ALA A 68 13.75 -21.91 14.66
C ALA A 68 15.04 -21.38 14.01
N ALA A 69 15.29 -21.76 12.75
CA ALA A 69 16.34 -21.23 11.89
C ALA A 69 15.76 -21.02 10.49
N VAL A 70 16.21 -19.99 9.78
CA VAL A 70 15.71 -19.67 8.43
C VAL A 70 15.95 -20.85 7.48
N ASP A 71 14.88 -21.35 6.86
CA ASP A 71 14.93 -22.41 5.85
C ASP A 71 14.40 -21.92 4.49
N TYR A 72 15.32 -21.53 3.60
CA TYR A 72 14.98 -21.13 2.22
C TYR A 72 14.71 -22.32 1.27
N SER A 73 14.82 -23.56 1.75
CA SER A 73 14.45 -24.74 0.99
C SER A 73 13.00 -25.17 1.23
N ASP A 74 12.34 -24.57 2.23
CA ASP A 74 10.93 -24.75 2.45
C ASP A 74 10.11 -24.15 1.28
N PRO A 75 9.17 -24.91 0.69
CA PRO A 75 8.38 -24.43 -0.45
C PRO A 75 7.55 -23.18 -0.18
N ALA A 76 7.07 -22.97 1.05
CA ALA A 76 6.30 -21.78 1.42
C ALA A 76 7.20 -20.55 1.52
N VAL A 77 8.42 -20.70 2.06
CA VAL A 77 9.44 -19.64 2.08
C VAL A 77 9.89 -19.31 0.65
N GLU A 78 10.11 -20.32 -0.20
CA GLU A 78 10.49 -20.10 -1.59
C GLU A 78 9.40 -19.33 -2.36
N SER A 79 8.15 -19.77 -2.25
CA SER A 79 7.02 -19.16 -2.94
C SER A 79 6.77 -17.72 -2.49
N SER A 80 6.71 -17.48 -1.18
CA SER A 80 6.51 -16.14 -0.62
C SER A 80 7.68 -15.20 -0.93
N ASN A 81 8.93 -15.70 -0.95
CA ASN A 81 10.10 -14.90 -1.36
C ASN A 81 10.00 -14.43 -2.81
N VAL A 82 9.53 -15.30 -3.73
CA VAL A 82 9.30 -14.92 -5.13
C VAL A 82 8.24 -13.83 -5.24
N MET A 83 7.14 -13.97 -4.50
CA MET A 83 6.05 -12.98 -4.48
C MET A 83 6.53 -11.65 -3.89
N GLY A 84 7.15 -11.67 -2.71
CA GLY A 84 7.71 -10.48 -2.04
C GLY A 84 8.73 -9.75 -2.91
N ARG A 85 9.66 -10.47 -3.56
CA ARG A 85 10.64 -9.85 -4.49
C ARG A 85 9.96 -9.28 -5.74
N THR A 86 8.87 -9.88 -6.20
CA THR A 86 8.13 -9.37 -7.35
C THR A 86 7.40 -8.08 -6.98
N ALA A 87 6.72 -8.06 -5.84
CA ALA A 87 6.05 -6.90 -5.29
C ALA A 87 7.05 -5.76 -5.05
N LEU A 88 8.17 -6.01 -4.37
CA LEU A 88 9.21 -5.00 -4.14
C LEU A 88 9.77 -4.41 -5.43
N ARG A 89 9.99 -5.24 -6.48
CA ARG A 89 10.48 -4.75 -7.77
C ARG A 89 9.49 -3.79 -8.42
N GLN A 90 8.23 -4.20 -8.47
CA GLN A 90 7.16 -3.42 -9.08
C GLN A 90 6.93 -2.14 -8.27
N GLY A 91 6.83 -2.28 -6.95
CA GLY A 91 6.63 -1.18 -6.03
C GLY A 91 7.75 -0.15 -6.12
N ALA A 92 9.02 -0.56 -6.09
CA ALA A 92 10.14 0.35 -6.27
C ALA A 92 10.02 1.13 -7.60
N GLY A 93 9.72 0.43 -8.70
CA GLY A 93 9.53 1.07 -10.00
C GLY A 93 8.39 2.10 -10.01
N VAL A 94 7.24 1.78 -9.41
CA VAL A 94 6.08 2.68 -9.35
C VAL A 94 6.34 3.85 -8.42
N ALA A 95 6.90 3.64 -7.22
CA ALA A 95 7.28 4.71 -6.31
C ALA A 95 8.27 5.67 -6.97
N MET A 96 9.25 5.15 -7.72
CA MET A 96 10.18 5.97 -8.48
C MET A 96 9.50 6.77 -9.60
N ALA A 97 8.58 6.14 -10.34
CA ALA A 97 7.83 6.80 -11.39
C ALA A 97 6.92 7.91 -10.82
N ALA A 98 6.23 7.65 -9.71
CA ALA A 98 5.40 8.61 -8.99
C ALA A 98 6.24 9.81 -8.53
N ALA A 99 7.39 9.57 -7.91
CA ALA A 99 8.30 10.62 -7.46
C ALA A 99 8.85 11.50 -8.60
N ASN A 100 8.97 10.94 -9.81
CA ASN A 100 9.47 11.65 -10.99
C ASN A 100 8.34 12.23 -11.87
N GLY A 101 7.09 12.18 -11.39
CA GLY A 101 5.95 12.76 -12.07
C GLY A 101 6.13 14.28 -12.30
N PRO A 102 5.69 14.82 -13.44
CA PRO A 102 5.74 16.27 -13.68
C PRO A 102 4.96 17.04 -12.61
N GLY A 103 5.60 18.07 -12.04
CA GLY A 103 4.97 18.93 -11.04
C GLY A 103 4.94 18.37 -9.62
N VAL A 104 5.41 17.13 -9.39
CA VAL A 104 5.45 16.56 -8.04
C VAL A 104 6.43 17.36 -7.16
N PRO A 105 6.00 17.92 -6.01
CA PRO A 105 6.87 18.70 -5.14
C PRO A 105 8.04 17.85 -4.61
N PRO A 106 9.28 18.40 -4.53
CA PRO A 106 10.43 17.66 -4.00
C PRO A 106 10.20 17.07 -2.61
N ALA A 107 9.50 17.78 -1.74
CA ALA A 107 9.18 17.31 -0.39
C ALA A 107 8.35 16.02 -0.35
N VAL A 108 7.51 15.77 -1.38
CA VAL A 108 6.76 14.52 -1.55
C VAL A 108 7.60 13.49 -2.29
N ALA A 109 8.30 13.94 -3.33
CA ALA A 109 9.05 13.05 -4.20
C ALA A 109 10.29 12.43 -3.52
N ASP A 110 11.07 13.20 -2.75
CA ASP A 110 12.31 12.73 -2.14
C ASP A 110 12.14 11.49 -1.25
N PRO A 111 11.19 11.43 -0.30
CA PRO A 111 10.98 10.21 0.49
C PRO A 111 10.47 9.03 -0.34
N MET A 112 9.66 9.26 -1.40
CA MET A 112 9.29 8.19 -2.35
C MET A 112 10.50 7.63 -3.08
N ARG A 113 11.49 8.49 -3.42
CA ARG A 113 12.74 8.03 -4.03
C ARG A 113 13.57 7.19 -3.08
N GLN A 114 13.69 7.60 -1.81
CA GLN A 114 14.39 6.81 -0.80
C GLN A 114 13.70 5.46 -0.60
N TRP A 115 12.38 5.46 -0.45
CA TRP A 115 11.60 4.23 -0.33
C TRP A 115 11.86 3.28 -1.51
N SER A 116 11.91 3.78 -2.75
CA SER A 116 12.24 2.97 -3.92
C SER A 116 13.64 2.36 -3.85
N VAL A 117 14.62 3.09 -3.32
CA VAL A 117 16.00 2.60 -3.16
C VAL A 117 16.05 1.51 -2.10
N ASP A 118 15.41 1.72 -0.95
CA ASP A 118 15.41 0.74 0.13
C ASP A 118 14.54 -0.48 -0.19
N ALA A 119 13.48 -0.34 -0.98
CA ALA A 119 12.71 -1.46 -1.52
C ALA A 119 13.59 -2.33 -2.43
N THR A 120 14.43 -1.69 -3.26
CA THR A 120 15.39 -2.39 -4.12
C THR A 120 16.50 -3.06 -3.29
N LYS A 121 16.97 -2.41 -2.23
CA LYS A 121 17.93 -2.99 -1.28
C LYS A 121 17.38 -4.23 -0.61
N LEU A 122 16.12 -4.19 -0.15
CA LEU A 122 15.44 -5.34 0.45
C LEU A 122 15.29 -6.48 -0.56
N LEU A 123 14.86 -6.16 -1.78
CA LEU A 123 14.75 -7.13 -2.88
C LEU A 123 16.08 -7.86 -3.16
N ILE A 124 17.20 -7.15 -3.13
CA ILE A 124 18.52 -7.74 -3.34
C ILE A 124 18.86 -8.67 -2.17
N LYS A 125 18.66 -8.22 -0.92
CA LYS A 125 18.91 -9.04 0.27
C LYS A 125 18.06 -10.31 0.30
N MET A 126 16.78 -10.22 -0.05
CA MET A 126 15.89 -11.37 -0.21
C MET A 126 16.37 -12.34 -1.30
N GLY A 127 16.85 -11.80 -2.43
CA GLY A 127 17.41 -12.60 -3.52
C GLY A 127 18.71 -13.31 -3.16
N LEU A 128 19.52 -12.70 -2.29
CA LEU A 128 20.74 -13.29 -1.73
C LEU A 128 20.46 -14.18 -0.51
N ARG A 129 19.19 -14.39 -0.15
CA ARG A 129 18.77 -15.21 0.99
C ARG A 129 19.41 -14.72 2.30
N GLY A 130 19.41 -13.40 2.51
CA GLY A 130 19.98 -12.77 3.70
C GLY A 130 19.35 -13.25 5.00
N GLY A 131 20.11 -13.16 6.10
CA GLY A 131 19.60 -13.54 7.42
C GLY A 131 18.55 -12.55 7.95
N ARG A 132 17.73 -13.01 8.91
CA ARG A 132 16.63 -12.24 9.55
C ARG A 132 17.05 -10.84 9.95
N ASP A 133 18.12 -10.68 10.73
CA ASP A 133 18.56 -9.36 11.20
C ASP A 133 18.85 -8.40 10.06
N SER A 134 19.49 -8.88 9.00
CA SER A 134 19.81 -8.06 7.83
C SER A 134 18.58 -7.64 7.03
N LEU A 135 17.54 -8.48 7.02
CA LEU A 135 16.26 -8.21 6.36
C LEU A 135 15.44 -7.24 7.20
N ASN A 136 15.31 -7.49 8.51
CA ASN A 136 14.58 -6.64 9.46
C ASN A 136 15.16 -5.23 9.48
N ALA A 137 16.48 -5.08 9.57
CA ALA A 137 17.11 -3.77 9.54
C ALA A 137 16.76 -2.97 8.28
N THR A 138 16.62 -3.63 7.11
CA THR A 138 16.22 -2.94 5.87
C THR A 138 14.72 -2.77 5.72
N ALA A 139 13.91 -3.64 6.32
CA ALA A 139 12.48 -3.40 6.44
C ALA A 139 12.20 -2.19 7.34
N ASP A 140 12.98 -2.00 8.42
CA ASP A 140 12.88 -0.83 9.28
C ASP A 140 13.24 0.46 8.52
N GLU A 141 14.34 0.45 7.74
CA GLU A 141 14.69 1.54 6.83
C GLU A 141 13.54 1.85 5.86
N LEU A 142 13.01 0.84 5.18
CA LEU A 142 11.90 0.96 4.24
C LEU A 142 10.62 1.53 4.89
N ASN A 143 10.32 1.09 6.11
CA ASN A 143 9.16 1.57 6.87
C ASN A 143 9.33 3.03 7.30
N ASN A 144 10.54 3.44 7.67
CA ASN A 144 10.82 4.84 7.98
C ASN A 144 10.59 5.75 6.77
N ASP A 145 11.01 5.31 5.57
CA ASP A 145 10.76 6.03 4.33
C ASP A 145 9.27 6.07 3.96
N ALA A 146 8.53 5.00 4.24
CA ALA A 146 7.08 4.96 4.06
C ALA A 146 6.37 5.98 4.96
N VAL A 147 6.76 6.04 6.24
CA VAL A 147 6.25 7.03 7.20
C VAL A 147 6.60 8.45 6.75
N ALA A 148 7.84 8.68 6.31
CA ALA A 148 8.26 9.99 5.79
C ALA A 148 7.43 10.40 4.56
N THR A 149 7.14 9.46 3.67
CA THR A 149 6.31 9.69 2.49
C THR A 149 4.87 10.02 2.88
N GLN A 150 4.27 9.26 3.79
CA GLN A 150 2.92 9.52 4.30
C GLN A 150 2.81 10.88 4.98
N GLN A 151 3.81 11.26 5.78
CA GLN A 151 3.87 12.58 6.42
C GLN A 151 3.99 13.70 5.37
N ALA A 152 4.81 13.52 4.33
CA ALA A 152 4.93 14.49 3.25
C ALA A 152 3.63 14.63 2.45
N CYS A 153 2.97 13.51 2.16
CA CYS A 153 1.65 13.47 1.52
C CYS A 153 0.60 14.23 2.34
N ALA A 154 0.52 13.94 3.65
CA ALA A 154 -0.38 14.64 4.56
C ALA A 154 -0.07 16.15 4.64
N ALA A 155 1.21 16.54 4.68
CA ALA A 155 1.63 17.94 4.67
C ALA A 155 1.30 18.67 3.35
N ALA A 156 1.27 17.94 2.23
CA ALA A 156 0.80 18.43 0.94
C ALA A 156 -0.73 18.49 0.83
N GLY A 157 -1.46 18.14 1.91
CA GLY A 157 -2.92 18.16 1.96
C GLY A 157 -3.57 16.99 1.22
N THR A 158 -2.81 15.94 0.89
CA THR A 158 -3.34 14.74 0.25
C THR A 158 -3.89 13.77 1.30
N HIS A 159 -4.94 13.04 0.93
CA HIS A 159 -5.53 11.96 1.73
C HIS A 159 -5.42 10.67 0.91
N ALA A 160 -4.20 10.14 0.84
CA ALA A 160 -3.88 8.85 0.24
C ALA A 160 -3.54 7.84 1.34
#